data_AF-A0A1V8T3L3-F1
#
_entry.id   AF-A0A1V8T3L3-F1
#
_cell.length_a   1.000
_cell.length_b   1.000
_cell.length_c   1.000
_cell.angle_alpha   90.00
_cell.angle_beta   90.00
_cell.angle_gamma   90.00
#
_symmetry.space_group_name_H-M   'P 1'
#
loop_
_entity.id
_entity.type
_entity.pdbx_description
1 polymer ?
#
loop_
_entity_poly.entity_id
_entity_poly.type
_entity_poly.pdbx_seq_one_letter_code
_entity_poly.pdbx_strand_id
1 'polypeptide(L)'
;MSTSTAASTVVRSLRHQLFRQHRQPRTSVRAIHTSQSRSAAPDLPVFKAPKPITPPPPGPSSTQSKLIASLRDSPGLRSTTEPYVAYGATEDLFKVCASTCNYTVETHPAPKNDKGEDVGQGTGWWFETRAAGGLELPVIFNIWAQVMFLHMYIITTRLRAFPKEHVRIWEQNLLDHFFYAAEDRMAMYHGMAAKGVRNKYLKDFWQQWRGTLLSYDEGLVKGDAVLAAAVWRNIWQASEDANIADISAVVAYL
;
A
#
# COMPACT_ATOMS: atom_id res chain seq x y z
N MET A 1 12.71 -37.36 50.53
CA MET A 1 11.23 -37.31 50.50
C MET A 1 10.84 -36.20 51.48
N SER A 2 10.30 -35.04 51.12
CA SER A 2 9.20 -34.78 50.18
C SER A 2 9.25 -33.32 49.68
N THR A 3 9.62 -33.12 48.42
CA THR A 3 9.51 -31.85 47.68
C THR A 3 8.23 -31.87 46.83
N SER A 4 7.06 -31.97 47.48
CA SER A 4 5.78 -32.19 46.77
C SER A 4 4.61 -31.35 47.30
N THR A 5 4.87 -30.17 47.89
CA THR A 5 3.78 -29.35 48.46
C THR A 5 3.66 -27.94 47.85
N ALA A 6 4.69 -27.43 47.16
CA ALA A 6 4.64 -26.10 46.54
C ALA A 6 4.02 -26.09 45.12
N ALA A 7 4.13 -27.20 44.37
CA ALA A 7 3.65 -27.28 42.99
C ALA A 7 2.12 -27.43 42.86
N SER A 8 1.45 -27.93 43.89
CA SER A 8 -0.01 -28.18 43.85
C SER A 8 -0.85 -26.92 44.09
N THR A 9 -0.29 -25.88 44.70
CA THR A 9 -1.02 -24.64 45.03
C THR A 9 -1.07 -23.67 43.85
N VAL A 10 -0.04 -23.65 43.00
CA VAL A 10 0.02 -22.80 41.78
C VAL A 10 -0.90 -23.34 40.68
N VAL A 11 -1.06 -24.66 40.56
CA VAL A 11 -1.94 -25.28 39.57
C VAL A 11 -3.43 -25.11 39.92
N ARG A 12 -3.77 -24.96 41.21
CA ARG A 12 -5.16 -24.73 41.65
C ARG A 12 -5.63 -23.29 41.46
N SER A 13 -4.76 -22.28 41.56
CA SER A 13 -5.14 -20.88 41.30
C SER A 13 -5.34 -20.60 39.81
N LEU A 14 -4.56 -21.23 38.93
CA LEU A 14 -4.68 -21.10 37.47
C LEU A 14 -5.93 -21.76 36.89
N ARG A 15 -6.44 -22.85 37.49
CA ARG A 15 -7.71 -23.47 37.08
C ARG A 15 -8.95 -22.63 37.46
N HIS A 16 -8.90 -21.85 38.54
CA HIS A 16 -10.02 -20.98 38.93
C HIS A 16 -10.08 -19.66 38.15
N GLN A 17 -8.99 -19.22 37.52
CA GLN A 17 -9.00 -18.06 36.62
C GLN A 17 -9.46 -18.42 35.19
N LEU A 18 -9.23 -19.65 34.72
CA LEU A 18 -9.59 -20.08 33.37
C LEU A 18 -11.09 -20.44 33.19
N PHE A 19 -11.83 -20.72 34.27
CA PHE A 19 -13.27 -21.00 34.19
C PHE A 19 -14.18 -19.78 34.36
N ARG A 20 -13.63 -18.57 34.59
CA ARG A 20 -14.43 -17.34 34.75
C ARG A 20 -14.59 -16.52 33.46
N GLN A 21 -14.01 -16.96 32.34
CA GLN A 21 -14.08 -16.24 31.05
C GLN A 21 -15.01 -16.86 30.00
N HIS A 22 -15.75 -17.93 30.30
CA HIS A 22 -16.80 -18.43 29.42
C HIS A 22 -18.19 -18.07 29.96
N ARG A 23 -18.56 -16.79 29.79
CA ARG A 23 -19.96 -16.36 29.83
C ARG A 23 -20.33 -16.00 28.40
N GLN A 24 -21.16 -16.84 27.78
CA GLN A 24 -21.69 -16.59 26.45
C GLN A 24 -22.42 -15.23 26.39
N PRO A 25 -22.19 -14.39 25.37
CA PRO A 25 -23.10 -13.30 25.09
C PRO A 25 -24.34 -13.85 24.39
N ARG A 26 -25.50 -13.59 24.99
CA ARG A 26 -26.82 -13.84 24.42
C ARG A 26 -26.96 -13.02 23.14
N THR A 27 -27.40 -13.66 22.06
CA THR A 27 -27.86 -13.01 20.83
C THR A 27 -29.06 -12.12 21.15
N SER A 28 -28.86 -10.81 21.09
CA SER A 28 -29.93 -9.82 21.00
C SER A 28 -29.68 -9.03 19.72
N VAL A 29 -30.35 -9.44 18.64
CA VAL A 29 -30.43 -8.64 17.41
C VAL A 29 -31.16 -7.35 17.77
N ARG A 30 -30.42 -6.24 17.85
CA ARG A 30 -31.00 -4.90 17.95
C ARG A 30 -30.74 -4.20 16.63
N ALA A 31 -31.81 -3.89 15.91
CA ALA A 31 -31.78 -3.10 14.69
C ALA A 31 -31.07 -1.75 14.95
N ILE A 32 -30.10 -1.41 14.09
CA ILE A 32 -29.42 -0.12 14.12
C ILE A 32 -30.38 0.90 13.54
N HIS A 33 -31.03 1.66 14.42
CA HIS A 33 -31.71 2.91 14.04
C HIS A 33 -30.65 3.99 13.81
N THR A 34 -30.78 4.68 12.68
CA THR A 34 -30.04 5.89 12.32
C THR A 34 -30.39 7.04 13.26
N SER A 35 -29.52 7.31 14.23
CA SER A 35 -29.53 8.57 14.98
C SER A 35 -28.48 9.52 14.39
N GLN A 36 -28.92 10.60 13.75
CA GLN A 36 -28.06 11.73 13.38
C GLN A 36 -27.56 12.41 14.66
N SER A 37 -26.29 12.25 14.99
CA SER A 37 -25.59 13.15 15.91
C SER A 37 -24.72 14.11 15.09
N ARG A 38 -25.05 15.40 15.12
CA ARG A 38 -24.13 16.47 14.71
C ARG A 38 -22.91 16.42 15.63
N SER A 39 -21.78 15.96 15.11
CA SER A 39 -20.49 16.05 15.78
C SER A 39 -19.61 17.03 14.99
N ALA A 40 -19.02 17.98 15.73
CA ALA A 40 -18.06 18.95 15.21
C ALA A 40 -16.92 18.24 14.45
N ALA A 41 -16.55 18.76 13.30
CA ALA A 41 -15.50 18.22 12.47
C ALA A 41 -14.16 18.25 13.23
N PRO A 42 -13.40 17.15 13.30
CA PRO A 42 -12.00 17.24 13.64
C PRO A 42 -11.26 18.02 12.54
N ASP A 43 -10.38 18.94 12.93
CA ASP A 43 -9.50 19.66 12.01
C ASP A 43 -8.62 18.65 11.26
N LEU A 44 -9.07 18.25 10.08
CA LEU A 44 -8.26 17.50 9.14
C LEU A 44 -7.11 18.41 8.70
N PRO A 45 -5.86 17.91 8.63
CA PRO A 45 -4.78 18.69 8.06
C PRO A 45 -5.17 19.13 6.65
N VAL A 46 -5.26 20.45 6.45
CA VAL A 46 -5.45 21.06 5.14
C VAL A 46 -4.27 20.59 4.28
N PHE A 47 -4.57 19.80 3.25
CA PHE A 47 -3.62 19.56 2.17
C PHE A 47 -3.24 20.92 1.59
N LYS A 48 -2.09 21.46 2.02
CA LYS A 48 -1.48 22.60 1.34
C LYS A 48 -1.19 22.12 -0.07
N ALA A 49 -1.74 22.82 -1.07
CA ALA A 49 -1.34 22.62 -2.45
C ALA A 49 0.19 22.63 -2.51
N PRO A 50 0.84 21.63 -3.14
CA PRO A 50 2.26 21.70 -3.40
C PRO A 50 2.54 23.03 -4.10
N LYS A 51 3.56 23.76 -3.64
CA LYS A 51 4.07 24.91 -4.41
C LYS A 51 4.35 24.41 -5.83
N PRO A 52 4.02 25.16 -6.89
CA PRO A 52 4.40 24.76 -8.25
C PRO A 52 5.91 24.53 -8.27
N ILE A 53 6.32 23.27 -8.34
CA ILE A 53 7.71 22.92 -8.64
C ILE A 53 7.79 23.12 -10.15
N THR A 54 8.48 24.18 -10.56
CA THR A 54 8.87 24.36 -11.95
C THR A 54 9.49 23.04 -12.45
N PRO A 55 9.04 22.46 -13.57
CA PRO A 55 9.66 21.26 -14.10
C PRO A 55 11.15 21.55 -14.30
N PRO A 56 12.06 20.75 -13.72
CA PRO A 56 13.48 20.95 -13.93
C PRO A 56 13.84 20.66 -15.39
N PRO A 57 14.87 21.34 -15.94
CA PRO A 57 15.32 21.14 -17.30
C PRO A 57 15.77 19.68 -17.55
N PRO A 58 15.79 19.22 -18.82
CA PRO A 58 16.12 17.85 -19.19
C PRO A 58 17.48 17.40 -18.63
N GLY A 59 17.57 16.10 -18.36
CA GLY A 59 18.64 15.48 -17.56
C GLY A 59 20.07 15.79 -18.02
N PRO A 60 21.03 15.69 -17.09
CA PRO A 60 22.40 16.11 -17.30
C PRO A 60 23.16 15.26 -18.32
N SER A 61 23.85 15.92 -19.27
CA SER A 61 24.86 15.28 -20.14
C SER A 61 26.00 14.65 -19.32
N SER A 62 26.79 13.75 -19.93
CA SER A 62 27.85 12.97 -19.25
C SER A 62 28.85 13.80 -18.42
N THR A 63 29.08 15.05 -18.80
CA THR A 63 29.91 16.02 -18.07
C THR A 63 29.24 16.52 -16.78
N GLN A 64 27.93 16.74 -16.80
CA GLN A 64 27.15 17.16 -15.64
C GLN A 64 26.98 16.01 -14.63
N SER A 65 26.96 14.76 -15.08
CA SER A 65 26.97 13.57 -14.20
C SER A 65 28.23 13.47 -13.34
N LYS A 66 29.42 13.77 -13.91
CA LYS A 66 30.69 13.82 -13.17
C LYS A 66 30.74 14.96 -12.16
N LEU A 67 30.14 16.09 -12.51
CA LEU A 67 29.97 17.25 -11.62
C LEU A 67 29.06 16.88 -10.43
N ILE A 68 27.90 16.28 -10.68
CA ILE A 68 26.97 15.82 -9.63
C ILE A 68 27.64 14.79 -8.72
N ALA A 69 28.46 13.89 -9.25
CA ALA A 69 29.24 12.94 -8.45
C ALA A 69 30.24 13.66 -7.52
N SER A 70 30.99 14.63 -8.03
CA SER A 70 31.92 15.45 -7.23
C SER A 70 31.21 16.30 -6.17
N LEU A 71 30.00 16.79 -6.47
CA LEU A 71 29.18 17.58 -5.55
C LEU A 71 28.59 16.73 -4.40
N ARG A 72 28.45 15.41 -4.58
CA ARG A 72 28.02 14.48 -3.53
C ARG A 72 29.08 14.25 -2.45
N ASP A 73 30.35 14.56 -2.71
CA ASP A 73 31.44 14.36 -1.73
C ASP A 73 31.56 15.52 -0.71
N SER A 74 30.87 16.64 -0.93
CA SER A 74 30.91 17.80 -0.04
C SER A 74 29.74 17.82 0.97
N PRO A 75 29.97 17.79 2.29
CA PRO A 75 28.92 17.68 3.31
C PRO A 75 27.84 18.78 3.25
N GLY A 76 28.22 20.03 2.99
CA GLY A 76 27.27 21.15 2.87
C GLY A 76 26.39 21.10 1.63
N LEU A 77 26.82 20.37 0.60
CA LEU A 77 26.12 20.27 -0.68
C LEU A 77 25.30 18.97 -0.81
N ARG A 78 25.56 17.98 0.07
CA ARG A 78 24.69 16.80 0.25
C ARG A 78 23.27 17.22 0.62
N SER A 79 23.11 18.15 1.56
CA SER A 79 21.78 18.64 1.97
C SER A 79 21.01 19.32 0.82
N THR A 80 21.70 20.00 -0.11
CA THR A 80 21.06 20.65 -1.26
C THR A 80 20.79 19.68 -2.43
N THR A 81 21.55 18.59 -2.52
CA THR A 81 21.42 17.59 -3.61
C THR A 81 20.52 16.42 -3.23
N GLU A 82 20.33 16.17 -1.95
CA GLU A 82 19.54 15.06 -1.42
C GLU A 82 18.10 15.00 -1.97
N PRO A 83 17.33 16.10 -2.05
CA PRO A 83 15.98 16.05 -2.64
C PRO A 83 15.98 15.53 -4.08
N TYR A 84 16.98 15.92 -4.87
CA TYR A 84 17.11 15.48 -6.27
C TYR A 84 17.55 14.03 -6.38
N VAL A 85 18.46 13.60 -5.49
CA VAL A 85 18.89 12.20 -5.42
C VAL A 85 17.73 11.30 -5.00
N ALA A 86 16.99 11.70 -3.97
CA ALA A 86 15.82 10.96 -3.49
C ALA A 86 14.74 10.88 -4.58
N TYR A 87 14.42 11.99 -5.26
CA TYR A 87 13.47 12.01 -6.36
C TYR A 87 13.85 11.02 -7.47
N GLY A 88 15.06 11.13 -8.02
CA GLY A 88 15.50 10.28 -9.14
C GLY A 88 15.61 8.81 -8.76
N ALA A 89 16.18 8.50 -7.59
CA ALA A 89 16.31 7.12 -7.13
C ALA A 89 14.95 6.47 -6.85
N THR A 90 14.01 7.20 -6.24
CA THR A 90 12.66 6.68 -6.00
C THR A 90 11.85 6.58 -7.29
N GLU A 91 12.12 7.40 -8.30
CA GLU A 91 11.52 7.29 -9.63
C GLU A 91 11.94 5.99 -10.32
N ASP A 92 13.22 5.65 -10.28
CA ASP A 92 13.74 4.41 -10.86
C ASP A 92 13.15 3.18 -10.16
N LEU A 93 13.11 3.19 -8.81
CA LEU A 93 12.45 2.13 -8.03
C LEU A 93 10.97 2.00 -8.39
N PHE A 94 10.26 3.13 -8.46
CA PHE A 94 8.85 3.15 -8.83
C PHE A 94 8.60 2.57 -10.21
N LYS A 95 9.44 2.90 -11.21
CA LYS A 95 9.34 2.36 -12.58
C LYS A 95 9.55 0.85 -12.63
N VAL A 96 10.48 0.32 -11.83
CA VAL A 96 10.69 -1.13 -11.71
C VAL A 96 9.45 -1.80 -11.10
N CYS A 97 8.83 -1.23 -10.08
CA CYS A 97 7.59 -1.76 -9.54
C CYS A 97 6.44 -1.68 -10.56
N ALA A 98 6.30 -0.55 -11.24
CA ALA A 98 5.25 -0.33 -12.21
C ALA A 98 5.37 -1.26 -13.43
N SER A 99 6.58 -1.69 -13.80
CA SER A 99 6.76 -2.61 -14.93
C SER A 99 6.26 -4.02 -14.64
N THR A 100 6.16 -4.45 -13.38
CA THR A 100 5.67 -5.79 -13.02
C THR A 100 4.16 -5.90 -13.15
N CYS A 101 3.43 -4.79 -12.99
CA CYS A 101 1.97 -4.76 -13.00
C CYS A 101 1.42 -3.73 -14.00
N ASN A 102 2.11 -3.49 -15.11
CA ASN A 102 1.64 -2.51 -16.09
C ASN A 102 0.40 -3.01 -16.85
N TYR A 103 -0.48 -2.09 -17.21
CA TYR A 103 -1.67 -2.39 -18.01
C TYR A 103 -2.00 -1.21 -18.93
N THR A 104 -2.76 -1.51 -19.98
CA THR A 104 -3.28 -0.54 -20.96
C THR A 104 -4.79 -0.69 -21.11
N VAL A 105 -5.44 0.35 -21.61
CA VAL A 105 -6.85 0.33 -22.02
C VAL A 105 -6.91 0.81 -23.46
N GLU A 106 -7.19 -0.10 -24.39
CA GLU A 106 -7.14 0.20 -25.83
C GLU A 106 -8.43 0.85 -26.36
N THR A 107 -9.58 0.56 -25.74
CA THR A 107 -10.88 1.08 -26.17
C THR A 107 -11.34 2.22 -25.28
N HIS A 108 -11.88 3.29 -25.88
CA HIS A 108 -12.46 4.42 -25.16
C HIS A 108 -13.93 4.63 -25.59
N PRO A 109 -14.91 4.47 -24.69
CA PRO A 109 -14.76 4.19 -23.25
C PRO A 109 -14.20 2.79 -22.97
N ALA A 110 -13.54 2.64 -21.81
CA ALA A 110 -13.00 1.38 -21.34
C ALA A 110 -14.09 0.29 -21.25
N PRO A 111 -13.77 -0.98 -21.56
CA PRO A 111 -14.72 -2.07 -21.37
C PRO A 111 -15.00 -2.22 -19.87
N LYS A 112 -16.23 -2.57 -19.51
CA LYS A 112 -16.65 -2.68 -18.11
C LYS A 112 -16.94 -4.13 -17.74
N ASN A 113 -16.57 -4.54 -16.54
CA ASN A 113 -16.99 -5.81 -15.95
C ASN A 113 -18.42 -5.72 -15.39
N ASP A 114 -18.95 -6.83 -14.87
CA ASP A 114 -20.29 -6.91 -14.27
C ASP A 114 -20.47 -5.98 -13.06
N LYS A 115 -19.36 -5.55 -12.44
CA LYS A 115 -19.32 -4.59 -11.31
C LYS A 115 -19.23 -3.13 -11.77
N GLY A 116 -19.19 -2.88 -13.08
CA GLY A 116 -19.09 -1.54 -13.68
C GLY A 116 -17.68 -0.93 -13.66
N GLU A 117 -16.67 -1.71 -13.30
CA GLU A 117 -15.26 -1.30 -13.25
C GLU A 117 -14.63 -1.40 -14.64
N ASP A 118 -13.78 -0.43 -14.96
CA ASP A 118 -13.05 -0.39 -16.23
C ASP A 118 -11.95 -1.45 -16.25
N VAL A 119 -11.99 -2.31 -17.26
CA VAL A 119 -11.07 -3.43 -17.47
C VAL A 119 -10.04 -3.05 -18.53
N GLY A 120 -8.77 -3.34 -18.24
CA GLY A 120 -7.66 -3.18 -19.18
C GLY A 120 -7.11 -4.51 -19.66
N GLN A 121 -5.97 -4.42 -20.34
CA GLN A 121 -5.14 -5.56 -20.71
C GLN A 121 -3.77 -5.38 -20.06
N GLY A 122 -3.30 -6.41 -19.38
CA GLY A 122 -2.05 -6.39 -18.63
C GLY A 122 -1.30 -7.70 -18.83
N THR A 123 0.02 -7.65 -18.65
CA THR A 123 0.91 -8.81 -18.79
C THR A 123 1.71 -9.03 -17.51
N GLY A 124 2.32 -10.20 -17.38
CA GLY A 124 3.13 -10.56 -16.23
C GLY A 124 2.36 -11.31 -15.14
N TRP A 125 3.13 -11.75 -14.15
CA TRP A 125 2.71 -12.73 -13.14
C TRP A 125 1.40 -12.39 -12.43
N TRP A 126 1.13 -11.10 -12.18
CA TRP A 126 -0.10 -10.66 -11.51
C TRP A 126 -1.36 -10.92 -12.34
N PHE A 127 -1.29 -10.79 -13.67
CA PHE A 127 -2.46 -10.78 -14.55
C PHE A 127 -2.60 -12.02 -15.42
N GLU A 128 -1.48 -12.70 -15.71
CA GLU A 128 -1.50 -13.92 -16.51
C GLU A 128 -2.34 -15.03 -15.86
N THR A 129 -2.90 -15.90 -16.69
CA THR A 129 -3.75 -16.99 -16.22
C THR A 129 -2.99 -17.94 -15.30
N ARG A 130 -3.69 -18.58 -14.36
CA ARG A 130 -3.12 -19.63 -13.50
C ARG A 130 -2.52 -20.79 -14.29
N ALA A 131 -3.09 -21.12 -15.45
CA ALA A 131 -2.55 -22.13 -16.35
C ALA A 131 -1.17 -21.74 -16.93
N ALA A 132 -0.90 -20.45 -17.08
CA ALA A 132 0.40 -19.91 -17.50
C ALA A 132 1.34 -19.65 -16.30
N GLY A 133 0.91 -19.94 -15.07
CA GLY A 133 1.69 -19.71 -13.85
C GLY A 133 1.50 -18.32 -13.22
N GLY A 134 0.54 -17.52 -13.70
CA GLY A 134 0.16 -16.24 -13.10
C GLY A 134 -0.93 -16.36 -12.02
N LEU A 135 -1.38 -15.23 -11.50
CA LEU A 135 -2.39 -15.12 -10.44
C LEU A 135 -3.80 -14.82 -10.95
N GLU A 136 -3.97 -14.58 -12.25
CA GLU A 136 -5.26 -14.29 -12.89
C GLU A 136 -6.03 -13.15 -12.21
N LEU A 137 -5.33 -12.13 -11.72
CA LEU A 137 -5.99 -10.99 -11.11
C LEU A 137 -6.73 -10.16 -12.17
N PRO A 138 -7.89 -9.58 -11.84
CA PRO A 138 -8.59 -8.66 -12.73
C PRO A 138 -7.69 -7.47 -13.08
N VAL A 139 -7.55 -7.19 -14.38
CA VAL A 139 -6.77 -6.05 -14.86
C VAL A 139 -7.62 -4.78 -14.74
N ILE A 140 -7.74 -4.27 -13.51
CA ILE A 140 -8.51 -3.06 -13.19
C ILE A 140 -7.66 -2.08 -12.37
N PHE A 141 -8.05 -0.81 -12.40
CA PHE A 141 -7.29 0.26 -11.76
C PHE A 141 -7.05 0.05 -10.25
N ASN A 142 -8.06 -0.45 -9.53
CA ASN A 142 -7.94 -0.69 -8.10
C ASN A 142 -6.93 -1.81 -7.79
N ILE A 143 -6.91 -2.89 -8.59
CA ILE A 143 -5.95 -3.98 -8.44
C ILE A 143 -4.54 -3.50 -8.72
N TRP A 144 -4.35 -2.72 -9.80
CA TRP A 144 -3.07 -2.08 -10.07
C TRP A 144 -2.58 -1.23 -8.88
N ALA A 145 -3.45 -0.41 -8.30
CA ALA A 145 -3.09 0.42 -7.15
C ALA A 145 -2.69 -0.41 -5.92
N GLN A 146 -3.40 -1.51 -5.63
CA GLN A 146 -3.10 -2.39 -4.50
C GLN A 146 -1.79 -3.18 -4.70
N VAL A 147 -1.52 -3.65 -5.92
CA VAL A 147 -0.23 -4.28 -6.27
C VAL A 147 0.90 -3.25 -6.19
N MET A 148 0.70 -2.01 -6.63
CA MET A 148 1.68 -0.94 -6.44
C MET A 148 1.93 -0.63 -4.96
N PHE A 149 0.88 -0.59 -4.13
CA PHE A 149 1.03 -0.44 -2.68
C PHE A 149 1.83 -1.59 -2.07
N LEU A 150 1.64 -2.83 -2.52
CA LEU A 150 2.45 -3.96 -2.06
C LEU A 150 3.95 -3.72 -2.34
N HIS A 151 4.31 -3.35 -3.57
CA HIS A 151 5.70 -3.10 -3.94
C HIS A 151 6.28 -1.88 -3.21
N MET A 152 5.53 -0.78 -3.15
CA MET A 152 5.93 0.41 -2.42
C MET A 152 6.12 0.11 -0.93
N TYR A 153 5.29 -0.76 -0.34
CA TYR A 153 5.45 -1.19 1.04
C TYR A 153 6.81 -1.87 1.24
N ILE A 154 7.20 -2.80 0.36
CA ILE A 154 8.51 -3.45 0.40
C ILE A 154 9.64 -2.40 0.35
N ILE A 155 9.52 -1.39 -0.49
CA ILE A 155 10.53 -0.31 -0.56
C ILE A 155 10.52 0.51 0.73
N THR A 156 9.35 0.92 1.20
CA THR A 156 9.18 1.71 2.43
C THR A 156 9.75 0.99 3.65
N THR A 157 9.58 -0.33 3.79
CA THR A 157 10.20 -1.07 4.91
C THR A 157 11.73 -0.99 4.87
N ARG A 158 12.35 -0.96 3.69
CA ARG A 158 13.80 -0.75 3.53
C ARG A 158 14.20 0.69 3.78
N LEU A 159 13.42 1.67 3.31
CA LEU A 159 13.68 3.09 3.56
C LEU A 159 13.65 3.43 5.05
N ARG A 160 12.81 2.76 5.85
CA ARG A 160 12.78 2.91 7.32
C ARG A 160 14.09 2.50 8.01
N ALA A 161 14.99 1.78 7.33
CA ALA A 161 16.32 1.47 7.83
C ALA A 161 17.36 2.59 7.59
N PHE A 162 17.00 3.66 6.86
CA PHE A 162 17.87 4.82 6.66
C PHE A 162 17.98 5.68 7.94
N PRO A 163 19.01 6.56 8.03
CA PRO A 163 19.03 7.61 9.05
C PRO A 163 17.74 8.43 9.02
N LYS A 164 17.21 8.74 10.21
CA LYS A 164 15.88 9.36 10.39
C LYS A 164 15.72 10.68 9.64
N GLU A 165 16.82 11.40 9.43
CA GLU A 165 16.84 12.66 8.66
C GLU A 165 16.35 12.47 7.22
N HIS A 166 16.65 11.33 6.60
CA HIS A 166 16.42 11.08 5.18
C HIS A 166 15.09 10.34 4.92
N VAL A 167 14.61 9.51 5.85
CA VAL A 167 13.45 8.62 5.61
C VAL A 167 12.25 9.38 5.03
N ARG A 168 11.91 10.52 5.63
CA ARG A 168 10.72 11.30 5.24
C ARG A 168 10.78 11.78 3.79
N ILE A 169 11.92 12.28 3.33
CA ILE A 169 12.02 12.83 1.96
C ILE A 169 11.96 11.71 0.92
N TRP A 170 12.53 10.55 1.22
CA TRP A 170 12.47 9.38 0.34
C TRP A 170 11.06 8.77 0.27
N GLU A 171 10.41 8.57 1.42
CA GLU A 171 9.02 8.07 1.47
C GLU A 171 8.06 9.02 0.75
N GLN A 172 8.24 10.34 0.92
CA GLN A 172 7.42 11.33 0.26
C GLN A 172 7.57 11.27 -1.27
N ASN A 173 8.81 11.26 -1.79
CA ASN A 173 9.02 11.20 -3.25
C ASN A 173 8.46 9.91 -3.86
N LEU A 174 8.65 8.75 -3.20
CA LEU A 174 8.09 7.47 -3.66
C LEU A 174 6.55 7.54 -3.77
N LEU A 175 5.92 8.17 -2.79
CA LEU A 175 4.47 8.32 -2.75
C LEU A 175 3.95 9.34 -3.76
N ASP A 176 4.70 10.44 -3.99
CA ASP A 176 4.39 11.43 -5.00
C ASP A 176 4.40 10.80 -6.42
N HIS A 177 5.39 9.95 -6.72
CA HIS A 177 5.44 9.18 -7.99
C HIS A 177 4.20 8.33 -8.21
N PHE A 178 3.70 7.66 -7.17
CA PHE A 178 2.45 6.91 -7.23
C PHE A 178 1.26 7.79 -7.57
N PHE A 179 1.12 8.94 -6.91
CA PHE A 179 -0.03 9.81 -7.15
C PHE A 179 -0.02 10.47 -8.53
N TYR A 180 1.16 10.79 -9.07
CA TYR A 180 1.28 11.23 -10.47
C TYR A 180 0.85 10.13 -11.44
N ALA A 181 1.34 8.91 -11.23
CA ALA A 181 1.02 7.76 -12.06
C ALA A 181 -0.48 7.34 -11.97
N ALA A 182 -1.10 7.53 -10.80
CA ALA A 182 -2.52 7.27 -10.59
C ALA A 182 -3.39 8.34 -11.24
N GLU A 183 -3.05 9.62 -11.12
CA GLU A 183 -3.79 10.71 -11.80
C GLU A 183 -3.73 10.56 -13.32
N ASP A 184 -2.56 10.24 -13.87
CA ASP A 184 -2.37 10.02 -15.31
C ASP A 184 -3.24 8.87 -15.83
N ARG A 185 -3.25 7.72 -15.15
CA ARG A 185 -4.12 6.58 -15.50
C ARG A 185 -5.61 6.94 -15.44
N MET A 186 -6.04 7.67 -14.42
CA MET A 186 -7.44 8.12 -14.32
C MET A 186 -7.84 9.02 -15.48
N ALA A 187 -6.95 9.91 -15.91
CA ALA A 187 -7.20 10.80 -17.03
C ALA A 187 -7.16 10.05 -18.37
N MET A 188 -6.11 9.27 -18.62
CA MET A 188 -5.82 8.63 -19.90
C MET A 188 -6.67 7.38 -20.17
N TYR A 189 -6.75 6.47 -19.20
CA TYR A 189 -7.37 5.16 -19.40
C TYR A 189 -8.84 5.12 -19.00
N HIS A 190 -9.20 5.87 -17.95
CA HIS A 190 -10.54 5.83 -17.35
C HIS A 190 -11.42 7.03 -17.73
N GLY A 191 -10.92 7.93 -18.59
CA GLY A 191 -11.67 9.09 -19.08
C GLY A 191 -12.21 10.00 -17.97
N MET A 192 -11.59 9.99 -16.78
CA MET A 192 -12.02 10.80 -15.64
C MET A 192 -11.57 12.26 -15.82
N ALA A 193 -12.22 12.96 -16.75
CA ALA A 193 -11.89 14.34 -17.10
C ALA A 193 -12.09 15.32 -15.92
N ALA A 194 -13.10 15.07 -15.09
CA ALA A 194 -13.43 15.94 -13.96
C ALA A 194 -12.38 15.83 -12.83
N LYS A 195 -11.64 16.92 -12.59
CA LYS A 195 -10.63 17.01 -11.52
C LYS A 195 -11.18 16.68 -10.12
N GLY A 196 -12.43 17.05 -9.84
CA GLY A 196 -13.07 16.74 -8.56
C GLY A 196 -13.22 15.25 -8.30
N VAL A 197 -13.53 14.46 -9.35
CA VAL A 197 -13.64 13.00 -9.26
C VAL A 197 -12.26 12.39 -9.01
N ARG A 198 -11.24 12.78 -9.80
CA ARG A 198 -9.86 12.31 -9.60
C ARG A 198 -9.35 12.61 -8.19
N ASN A 199 -9.55 13.82 -7.69
CA ASN A 199 -9.15 14.21 -6.34
C ASN A 199 -9.82 13.39 -5.24
N LYS A 200 -11.06 12.91 -5.46
CA LYS A 200 -11.72 12.00 -4.51
C LYS A 200 -10.99 10.66 -4.48
N TYR A 201 -10.74 10.05 -5.64
CA TYR A 201 -9.98 8.80 -5.74
C TYR A 201 -8.57 8.90 -5.14
N LEU A 202 -7.83 9.99 -5.42
CA LEU A 202 -6.50 10.20 -4.84
C LEU A 202 -6.56 10.27 -3.29
N LYS A 203 -7.59 10.91 -2.73
CA LYS A 203 -7.80 10.93 -1.26
C LYS A 203 -8.14 9.55 -0.72
N ASP A 204 -8.97 8.79 -1.42
CA ASP A 204 -9.33 7.43 -1.02
C ASP A 204 -8.08 6.53 -1.04
N PHE A 205 -7.25 6.62 -2.08
CA PHE A 205 -5.96 5.93 -2.15
C PHE A 205 -4.98 6.35 -1.05
N TRP A 206 -4.93 7.63 -0.68
CA TRP A 206 -4.12 8.08 0.44
C TRP A 206 -4.51 7.41 1.75
N GLN A 207 -5.81 7.24 2.00
CA GLN A 207 -6.30 6.53 3.17
C GLN A 207 -6.00 5.03 3.09
N GLN A 208 -6.22 4.42 1.93
CA GLN A 208 -5.93 3.01 1.68
C GLN A 208 -4.45 2.70 1.91
N TRP A 209 -3.53 3.51 1.37
CA TRP A 209 -2.09 3.35 1.55
C TRP A 209 -1.69 3.24 3.02
N ARG A 210 -2.24 4.11 3.88
CA ARG A 210 -1.97 4.07 5.33
C ARG A 210 -2.55 2.82 6.00
N GLY A 211 -3.71 2.37 5.55
CA GLY A 211 -4.28 1.10 5.97
C GLY A 211 -3.42 -0.09 5.56
N THR A 212 -2.88 -0.06 4.33
CA THR A 212 -1.97 -1.07 3.80
C THR A 212 -0.70 -1.15 4.64
N LEU A 213 -0.04 -0.01 4.91
CA LEU A 213 1.13 0.06 5.79
C LEU A 213 0.86 -0.64 7.13
N LEU A 214 -0.23 -0.26 7.81
CA LEU A 214 -0.57 -0.83 9.12
C LEU A 214 -0.83 -2.34 9.05
N SER A 215 -1.63 -2.79 8.08
CA SER A 215 -2.03 -4.19 7.96
C SER A 215 -0.86 -5.12 7.62
N TYR A 216 0.07 -4.66 6.77
CA TYR A 216 1.26 -5.43 6.44
C TYR A 216 2.29 -5.41 7.56
N ASP A 217 2.48 -4.26 8.24
CA ASP A 217 3.33 -4.19 9.43
C ASP A 217 2.83 -5.14 10.53
N GLU A 218 1.51 -5.23 10.73
CA GLU A 218 0.90 -6.20 11.65
C GLU A 218 1.12 -7.65 11.19
N GLY A 219 0.95 -7.92 9.89
CA GLY A 219 1.16 -9.24 9.29
C GLY A 219 2.58 -9.74 9.47
N LEU A 220 3.59 -8.91 9.21
CA LEU A 220 5.00 -9.27 9.38
C LEU A 220 5.36 -9.60 10.84
N VAL A 221 4.70 -8.95 11.81
CA VAL A 221 4.98 -9.19 13.24
C VAL A 221 4.22 -10.41 13.77
N LYS A 222 2.99 -10.65 13.32
CA LYS A 222 2.12 -11.71 13.85
C LYS A 222 2.21 -13.04 13.09
N GLY A 223 2.81 -13.04 11.90
CA GLY A 223 3.08 -14.23 11.09
C GLY A 223 2.15 -14.42 9.90
N ASP A 224 2.46 -15.44 9.11
CA ASP A 224 1.95 -15.65 7.74
C ASP A 224 0.43 -15.66 7.64
N ALA A 225 -0.30 -16.19 8.63
CA ALA A 225 -1.75 -16.20 8.62
C ALA A 225 -2.35 -14.78 8.67
N VAL A 226 -1.76 -13.88 9.45
CA VAL A 226 -2.20 -12.49 9.55
C VAL A 226 -1.77 -11.71 8.30
N LEU A 227 -0.58 -11.99 7.78
CA LEU A 227 -0.10 -11.42 6.52
C LEU A 227 -0.97 -11.84 5.33
N ALA A 228 -1.34 -13.12 5.25
CA ALA A 228 -2.25 -13.66 4.25
C ALA A 228 -3.63 -12.98 4.30
N ALA A 229 -4.17 -12.76 5.51
CA ALA A 229 -5.43 -12.03 5.68
C ALA A 229 -5.33 -10.57 5.19
N ALA A 230 -4.20 -9.89 5.46
CA ALA A 230 -3.96 -8.54 4.96
C ALA A 230 -3.85 -8.49 3.42
N VAL A 231 -3.10 -9.44 2.83
CA VAL A 231 -2.96 -9.61 1.38
C VAL A 231 -4.33 -9.88 0.72
N TRP A 232 -5.12 -10.79 1.27
CA TRP A 232 -6.46 -11.11 0.80
C TRP A 232 -7.41 -9.91 0.83
N ARG A 233 -7.41 -9.15 1.93
CA ARG A 233 -8.25 -7.94 2.07
C ARG A 233 -7.87 -6.86 1.07
N ASN A 234 -6.57 -6.67 0.82
CA ASN A 234 -6.07 -5.59 -0.01
C ASN A 234 -6.14 -5.94 -1.50
N ILE A 235 -5.50 -7.04 -1.93
CA ILE A 235 -5.37 -7.41 -3.35
C ILE A 235 -6.64 -8.09 -3.86
N TRP A 236 -7.20 -9.03 -3.11
CA TRP A 236 -8.42 -9.76 -3.52
C TRP A 236 -9.71 -9.11 -3.02
N GLN A 237 -9.64 -7.91 -2.43
CA GLN A 237 -10.80 -7.15 -1.95
C GLN A 237 -11.70 -7.95 -0.97
N ALA A 238 -11.10 -8.86 -0.20
CA ALA A 238 -11.82 -9.81 0.66
C ALA A 238 -12.84 -10.69 -0.09
N SER A 239 -12.58 -11.03 -1.35
CA SER A 239 -13.42 -11.92 -2.16
C SER A 239 -13.42 -13.36 -1.60
N GLU A 240 -14.59 -13.96 -1.46
CA GLU A 240 -14.74 -15.36 -1.04
C GLU A 240 -14.20 -16.34 -2.08
N ASP A 241 -14.18 -15.94 -3.35
CA ASP A 241 -13.68 -16.73 -4.47
C ASP A 241 -12.13 -16.71 -4.59
N ALA A 242 -11.44 -16.03 -3.67
CA ALA A 242 -9.99 -15.91 -3.72
C ALA A 242 -9.32 -17.26 -3.46
N ASN A 243 -8.38 -17.63 -4.33
CA ASN A 243 -7.63 -18.86 -4.18
C ASN A 243 -6.56 -18.71 -3.07
N ILE A 244 -6.60 -19.61 -2.09
CA ILE A 244 -5.67 -19.61 -0.95
C ILE A 244 -4.22 -19.85 -1.40
N ALA A 245 -3.99 -20.65 -2.44
CA ALA A 245 -2.66 -20.89 -2.97
C ALA A 245 -2.04 -19.61 -3.56
N ASP A 246 -2.84 -18.81 -4.27
CA ASP A 246 -2.40 -17.54 -4.86
C ASP A 246 -2.07 -16.50 -3.78
N ILE A 247 -2.91 -16.42 -2.74
CA ILE A 247 -2.65 -15.59 -1.55
C ILE A 247 -1.33 -16.03 -0.89
N SER A 248 -1.13 -17.34 -0.72
CA SER A 248 0.08 -17.90 -0.11
C SER A 248 1.33 -17.61 -0.96
N ALA A 249 1.20 -17.64 -2.29
CA ALA A 249 2.28 -17.28 -3.20
C ALA A 249 2.69 -15.81 -3.05
N VAL A 250 1.73 -14.89 -2.88
CA VAL A 250 2.01 -13.48 -2.61
C VAL A 250 2.62 -13.27 -1.22
N VAL A 251 2.20 -14.04 -0.22
CA VAL A 251 2.84 -14.03 1.11
C VAL A 251 4.29 -14.48 1.02
N ALA A 252 4.60 -15.53 0.25
CA ALA A 252 5.97 -15.99 0.04
C ALA A 252 6.81 -15.03 -0.81
N TYR A 253 6.17 -14.19 -1.63
CA TYR A 253 6.82 -13.14 -2.40
C TYR A 253 7.28 -11.95 -1.54
N LEU A 254 6.58 -11.67 -0.43
CA LEU A 254 6.89 -10.61 0.55
C LEU A 254 8.06 -10.98 1.47
#